data_AF-A0AAW9A4A6-F1
#
_entry.id   AF-A0AAW9A4A6-F1
#
_cell.length_a   1.000
_cell.length_b   1.000
_cell.length_c   1.000
_cell.angle_alpha   90.00
_cell.angle_beta   90.00
_cell.angle_gamma   90.00
#
_symmetry.space_group_name_H-M   'P 1'
#
loop_
_entity.id
_entity.type
_entity.pdbx_description
1 polymer ?
#
loop_
_entity_poly.entity_id
_entity_poly.type
_entity_poly.pdbx_seq_one_letter_code
_entity_poly.pdbx_strand_id
1 'polypeptide(L)' 'MGLIDKQILSVMIFIKRTEMVEKAKNRGLTHPEVVACSQELDILLNRYQKIA' A
#
# COMPACT_ATOMS: atom_id res chain seq x y z
N MET A 1 -16.82 -3.53 -8.79
CA MET A 1 -16.37 -2.73 -7.64
C MET A 1 -17.22 -1.49 -7.55
N GLY A 2 -17.96 -1.35 -6.45
CA GLY A 2 -18.81 -0.20 -6.19
C GLY A 2 -18.01 1.03 -5.77
N LEU A 3 -18.69 2.17 -5.66
CA LEU A 3 -18.08 3.45 -5.28
C LEU A 3 -17.52 3.40 -3.85
N ILE A 4 -18.22 2.73 -2.93
CA ILE A 4 -17.82 2.51 -1.53
C ILE A 4 -16.56 1.66 -1.48
N ASP A 5 -16.50 0.55 -2.22
CA ASP A 5 -15.33 -0.32 -2.25
C ASP A 5 -14.07 0.42 -2.73
N LYS A 6 -14.22 1.30 -3.73
CA LYS A 6 -13.12 2.11 -4.27
C LYS A 6 -12.63 3.13 -3.23
N GLN A 7 -13.53 3.74 -2.46
CA GLN A 7 -13.15 4.64 -1.36
C GLN A 7 -12.41 3.90 -0.24
N ILE A 8 -12.88 2.70 0.14
CA ILE A 8 -12.20 1.86 1.13
C ILE A 8 -10.78 1.52 0.68
N LEU A 9 -10.60 1.08 -0.58
CA LEU A 9 -9.27 0.83 -1.12
C LEU A 9 -8.38 2.07 -1.10
N SER A 10 -8.93 3.25 -1.43
CA SER A 10 -8.17 4.51 -1.39
C SER A 10 -7.64 4.82 0.01
N VAL A 11 -8.46 4.58 1.05
CA VAL A 11 -8.05 4.76 2.44
C VAL A 11 -6.98 3.74 2.83
N MET A 12 -7.15 2.47 2.45
CA MET A 12 -6.15 1.43 2.72
C MET A 12 -4.80 1.75 2.05
N ILE A 13 -4.81 2.24 0.81
CA ILE A 13 -3.60 2.67 0.08
C ILE A 13 -2.89 3.80 0.84
N PHE A 14 -3.64 4.80 1.31
CA PHE A 14 -3.07 5.91 2.06
C PHE A 14 -2.41 5.44 3.37
N ILE A 15 -3.10 4.59 4.13
CA ILE A 15 -2.59 4.02 5.39
C ILE A 15 -1.31 3.23 5.11
N LYS A 16 -1.35 2.30 4.15
CA LYS A 16 -0.21 1.42 3.83
C LYS A 16 0.99 2.21 3.29
N ARG A 17 0.76 3.26 2.49
CA ARG A 17 1.82 4.17 2.02
C ARG A 17 2.49 4.90 3.18
N THR A 18 1.71 5.35 4.17
CA THR A 18 2.22 6.03 5.35
C THR A 18 3.09 5.08 6.18
N GLU A 19 2.60 3.86 6.43
CA GLU A 19 3.35 2.81 7.12
C GLU A 19 4.69 2.50 6.42
N MET A 20 4.67 2.34 5.09
CA MET A 20 5.88 2.07 4.31
C MET A 20 6.92 3.18 4.47
N VAL A 21 6.49 4.45 4.40
CA VAL A 21 7.37 5.61 4.55
C VAL A 21 7.95 5.67 5.96
N GLU A 22 7.16 5.42 6.99
CA GLU A 22 7.65 5.38 8.37
C GLU A 22 8.67 4.25 8.59
N LYS A 23 8.39 3.04 8.07
CA LYS A 23 9.33 1.92 8.13
C LYS A 23 10.62 2.23 7.36
N ALA A 24 10.52 2.85 6.17
CA ALA A 24 11.67 3.25 5.36
C ALA A 24 12.56 4.28 6.06
N LYS A 25 11.96 5.27 6.73
CA LYS A 25 12.70 6.27 7.53
C LYS A 25 13.47 5.62 8.67
N ASN A 26 12.88 4.61 9.33
CA ASN A 26 13.49 3.97 10.50
C ASN A 26 14.51 2.88 10.15
N ARG A 27 14.35 2.20 9.01
CA ARG A 27 15.09 0.96 8.70
C ARG A 27 15.80 0.94 7.35
N GLY A 28 15.56 1.93 6.51
CA GLY A 28 16.07 1.98 5.13
C GLY A 28 15.15 1.29 4.12
N LEU A 29 15.29 1.66 2.85
CA LEU A 29 14.38 1.26 1.77
C LEU A 29 14.44 -0.25 1.44
N THR A 30 15.61 -0.86 1.60
CA THR A 30 15.84 -2.28 1.26
C THR A 30 15.56 -3.22 2.43
N HIS A 31 15.13 -2.68 3.59
CA HIS A 31 14.81 -3.51 4.74
C HIS A 31 13.64 -4.46 4.40
N PRO A 32 13.69 -5.75 4.77
CA PRO A 32 12.66 -6.73 4.39
C PRO A 32 11.22 -6.30 4.71
N GLU A 33 11.00 -5.65 5.86
CA GLU A 33 9.67 -5.11 6.20
C GLU A 33 9.20 -3.97 5.29
N VAL A 34 10.11 -3.14 4.76
CA VAL A 34 9.76 -2.06 3.83
C VAL A 34 9.44 -2.65 2.46
N VAL A 35 10.21 -3.65 2.03
CA VAL A 35 9.94 -4.42 0.80
C VAL A 35 8.58 -5.13 0.90
N ALA A 36 8.29 -5.83 1.99
CA ALA A 36 6.99 -6.46 2.21
C ALA A 36 5.84 -5.44 2.20
N CYS A 37 6.02 -4.30 2.88
CA CYS A 37 5.04 -3.23 2.89
C CYS A 37 4.78 -2.65 1.47
N SER A 38 5.83 -2.54 0.63
CA SER A 38 5.68 -2.12 -0.77
C SER A 38 4.91 -3.13 -1.62
N GLN A 39 5.10 -4.44 -1.39
CA GLN A 39 4.37 -5.49 -2.09
C GLN A 39 2.88 -5.50 -1.70
N GLU A 40 2.57 -5.29 -0.43
CA GLU A 40 1.19 -5.13 0.04
C GLU A 40 0.51 -3.89 -0.55
N LEU A 41 1.26 -2.78 -0.66
CA LEU A 41 0.78 -1.56 -1.30
C LEU A 41 0.48 -1.79 -2.79
N ASP A 42 1.34 -2.52 -3.50
CA ASP A 42 1.13 -2.90 -4.90
C ASP A 42 -0.15 -3.72 -5.08
N ILE A 43 -0.43 -4.68 -4.19
CA ILE A 43 -1.69 -5.45 -4.24
C ILE A 43 -2.91 -4.53 -4.12
N LEU A 44 -2.87 -3.55 -3.20
CA LEU A 44 -3.96 -2.58 -3.03
C LEU A 44 -4.13 -1.69 -4.25
N LEU A 45 -3.02 -1.22 -4.84
CA LEU A 45 -3.02 -0.42 -6.06
C LEU A 45 -3.57 -1.20 -7.25
N ASN A 46 -3.15 -2.46 -7.42
CA ASN A 46 -3.63 -3.33 -8.49
C ASN A 46 -5.14 -3.55 -8.40
N ARG A 47 -5.66 -3.80 -7.20
CA ARG A 47 -7.11 -3.92 -6.95
C ARG A 47 -7.86 -2.62 -7.24
N TYR A 48 -7.28 -1.47 -6.87
CA TYR A 48 -7.89 -0.17 -7.11
C TYR A 48 -7.95 0.18 -8.61
N GLN A 49 -6.89 -0.17 -9.34
CA GLN A 49 -6.76 0.05 -10.78
C GLN A 49 -7.47 -1.03 -11.60
N LYS A 50 -7.88 -2.14 -10.98
CA LYS A 50 -8.50 -3.31 -11.63
C LYS A 50 -7.58 -3.95 -12.68
N ILE A 51 -6.30 -4.02 -12.38
CA ILE A 51 -5.27 -4.58 -13.28
C ILE A 51 -4.78 -5.97 -12.84
N ALA A 52 -5.25 -6.46 -11.69
CA ALA A 52 -5.05 -7.83 -11.21
C ALA A 52 -6.25 -8.30 -10.40
#